data_AF-A0A975ID71-F1
#
_entry.id   AF-A0A975ID71-F1
#
_cell.length_a   1.000
_cell.length_b   1.000
_cell.length_c   1.000
_cell.angle_alpha   90.00
_cell.angle_beta   90.00
_cell.angle_gamma   90.00
#
_symmetry.space_group_name_H-M   'P 1'
#
loop_
_entity.id
_entity.type
_entity.pdbx_description
1 polymer ?
#
loop_
_entity_poly.entity_id
_entity_poly.type
_entity_poly.pdbx_seq_one_letter_code
_entity_poly.pdbx_strand_id
1 'polypeptide(L)' 'MAAKVGGFLRECVAELKKVVWPSRDDVTASVKVVIISTIIIAVLLGVLDAGFSAAFRAVMR' A
#
# COMPACT_ATOMS: atom_id res chain seq x y z
N MET A 1 25.31 -28.08 -8.69
CA MET A 1 24.04 -27.33 -8.75
C MET A 1 24.06 -26.07 -7.86
N ALA A 2 24.49 -26.16 -6.60
CA ALA A 2 24.61 -25.01 -5.68
C ALA A 2 25.52 -23.85 -6.18
N ALA A 3 26.63 -24.16 -6.85
CA ALA A 3 27.56 -23.14 -7.37
C ALA A 3 26.95 -22.21 -8.44
N LYS A 4 25.92 -22.68 -9.18
CA LYS A 4 25.27 -21.91 -10.24
C LYS A 4 24.26 -20.90 -9.67
N VAL A 5 23.63 -21.26 -8.55
CA VAL A 5 22.69 -20.40 -7.80
C VAL A 5 23.44 -19.25 -7.10
N GLY A 6 24.62 -19.52 -6.52
CA GLY A 6 25.44 -18.48 -5.90
C GLY A 6 25.91 -17.40 -6.90
N GLY A 7 26.25 -17.80 -8.13
CA GLY A 7 26.57 -16.87 -9.23
C GLY A 7 25.36 -16.02 -9.65
N PHE A 8 24.20 -16.65 -9.79
CA PHE A 8 22.95 -15.98 -10.18
C PHE A 8 22.49 -14.95 -9.14
N LEU A 9 22.57 -15.26 -7.84
CA LEU A 9 22.27 -14.31 -6.77
C LEU A 9 23.22 -13.10 -6.79
N ARG A 10 24.50 -13.32 -7.13
CA ARG A 10 25.48 -12.23 -7.24
C ARG A 10 25.16 -11.29 -8.41
N GLU A 11 24.71 -11.84 -9.53
CA GLU A 11 24.23 -11.06 -10.68
C GLU A 11 22.93 -10.31 -10.36
N CYS A 12 21.97 -10.94 -9.68
CA CYS A 12 20.74 -10.28 -9.24
C CYS A 12 21.02 -9.10 -8.29
N VAL A 13 21.95 -9.26 -7.34
CA VAL A 13 22.35 -8.16 -6.43
C VAL A 13 23.06 -7.04 -7.19
N ALA A 14 23.84 -7.36 -8.23
CA ALA A 14 24.49 -6.36 -9.07
C ALA A 14 23.47 -5.55 -9.90
N GLU A 15 22.41 -6.18 -10.41
CA GLU A 15 21.30 -5.50 -11.11
C GLU A 15 20.43 -4.67 -10.15
N LEU A 16 20.13 -5.18 -8.95
CA LEU A 16 19.40 -4.46 -7.91
C LEU A 16 20.10 -3.17 -7.45
N LYS A 17 21.43 -3.08 -7.61
CA LYS A 17 22.19 -1.85 -7.36
C LYS A 17 22.08 -0.80 -8.48
N LYS A 18 21.69 -1.20 -9.69
CA LYS A 18 21.40 -0.26 -10.79
C LYS A 18 20.00 0.35 -10.68
N VAL A 19 19.14 -0.24 -9.86
CA VAL A 19 17.82 0.32 -9.55
C VAL A 19 18.01 1.59 -8.73
N VAL A 20 17.41 2.69 -9.20
CA VAL A 20 17.35 3.95 -8.47
C VAL A 20 16.37 3.77 -7.32
N TRP A 21 16.90 3.49 -6.13
CA TRP A 21 16.10 3.41 -4.92
C TRP A 21 15.70 4.83 -4.49
N PRO A 22 14.41 5.05 -4.17
CA PRO A 22 13.95 6.33 -3.67
C PRO A 22 14.67 6.68 -2.36
N SER A 23 14.84 7.98 -2.12
CA SER A 23 15.44 8.45 -0.86
C SER A 23 14.52 8.11 0.32
N ARG A 24 15.08 8.05 1.54
CA ARG A 24 14.30 7.79 2.76
C ARG A 24 13.18 8.82 2.96
N ASP A 25 13.40 10.04 2.48
CA ASP A 25 12.43 11.13 2.56
C ASP A 25 11.27 10.92 1.58
N ASP A 26 11.55 10.47 0.35
CA ASP A 26 10.52 10.17 -0.66
C ASP A 26 9.60 9.02 -0.22
N VAL A 27 10.18 7.99 0.41
CA VAL A 27 9.42 6.87 0.97
C VAL A 27 8.50 7.37 2.08
N THR A 28 9.02 8.21 2.98
CA THR A 28 8.24 8.75 4.10
C THR A 28 7.12 9.68 3.61
N ALA A 29 7.40 10.51 2.60
CA ALA A 29 6.40 11.38 1.98
C ALA A 29 5.29 10.56 1.31
N SER A 30 5.65 9.55 0.53
CA SER A 30 4.70 8.68 -0.15
C SER A 30 3.81 7.92 0.84
N VAL A 31 4.39 7.36 1.91
CA VAL A 31 3.64 6.67 2.97
C VAL A 31 2.68 7.62 3.67
N LYS A 32 3.12 8.85 3.99
CA LYS A 32 2.27 9.86 4.62
C LYS A 32 1.05 10.19 3.77
N VAL A 33 1.24 10.40 2.46
CA VAL A 33 0.15 10.68 1.52
C VAL A 33 -0.85 9.51 1.47
N VAL A 34 -0.36 8.27 1.39
CA VAL A 34 -1.21 7.07 1.35
C VAL A 34 -2.01 6.90 2.63
N ILE A 35 -1.41 7.13 3.81
CA ILE A 35 -2.13 7.05 5.09
C ILE A 35 -3.26 8.08 5.13
N ILE A 36 -2.97 9.33 4.77
CA ILE A 36 -3.97 10.41 4.77
C ILE A 36 -5.11 10.10 3.80
N SER A 37 -4.79 9.70 2.56
CA SER A 37 -5.82 9.40 1.55
C SER A 37 -6.69 8.20 1.96
N THR A 38 -6.09 7.18 2.56
CA THR A 38 -6.81 6.00 3.03
C THR A 38 -7.76 6.33 4.19
N ILE A 39 -7.33 7.17 5.14
CA ILE A 39 -8.18 7.62 6.25
C ILE A 39 -9.40 8.39 5.72
N ILE A 40 -9.21 9.28 4.74
CA ILE A 40 -10.31 10.04 4.14
C ILE A 40 -11.35 9.11 3.52
N ILE A 41 -10.90 8.14 2.72
CA ILE A 41 -11.79 7.16 2.08
C ILE A 41 -12.47 6.29 3.13
N ALA A 42 -11.75 5.83 4.15
CA ALA A 42 -12.29 5.00 5.22
C ALA A 42 -13.40 5.71 6.00
N VAL A 43 -13.21 7.01 6.32
CA VAL A 43 -14.25 7.82 6.98
C VAL A 43 -15.47 7.99 6.07
N LEU A 44 -15.25 8.30 4.79
CA LEU A 44 -16.34 8.49 3.83
C LEU A 44 -17.17 7.21 3.66
N LEU A 45 -16.51 6.07 3.45
CA LEU A 45 -17.19 4.77 3.37
C LEU A 45 -17.88 4.41 4.68
N GLY A 46 -17.24 4.62 5.83
CA GLY A 46 -17.85 4.35 7.14
C GLY A 46 -19.12 5.16 7.40
N VAL A 47 -19.16 6.43 6.98
CA VAL A 47 -20.38 7.26 7.05
C VAL A 47 -21.46 6.74 6.11
N LEU A 48 -21.09 6.38 4.88
CA LEU A 48 -22.04 5.82 3.91
C LEU A 48 -22.63 4.49 4.40
N ASP A 49 -21.81 3.58 4.92
CA ASP A 49 -22.25 2.29 5.45
C ASP A 49 -23.19 2.46 6.65
N ALA A 50 -22.89 3.40 7.55
CA ALA A 50 -23.76 3.74 8.66
C ALA A 50 -25.10 4.34 8.18
N GLY A 51 -25.05 5.24 7.19
CA GLY A 51 -26.22 5.85 6.57
C GLY A 51 -27.11 4.81 5.88
N PHE A 52 -26.53 3.93 5.07
CA PHE A 52 -27.25 2.84 4.42
C PHE A 52 -27.83 1.85 5.42
N SER A 53 -27.08 1.50 6.47
CA SER A 53 -27.58 0.62 7.54
C SER A 53 -28.77 1.23 8.28
N ALA A 54 -28.75 2.54 8.53
CA ALA A 54 -29.86 3.26 9.14
C ALA A 54 -31.07 3.34 8.19
N ALA A 55 -30.84 3.66 6.91
CA ALA A 55 -31.89 3.72 5.90
C ALA A 55 -32.56 2.35 5.69
N PHE A 56 -31.77 1.28 5.58
CA PHE A 56 -32.29 -0.08 5.43
C PHE A 56 -33.12 -0.52 6.65
N ARG A 57 -32.67 -0.16 7.86
CA ARG A 57 -33.43 -0.41 9.10
C ARG A 57 -34.73 0.38 9.15
N ALA A 58 -34.76 1.60 8.60
CA ALA A 58 -35.96 2.41 8.50
C ALA A 58 -36.95 1.88 7.45
N VAL A 59 -36.46 1.29 6.35
CA VAL A 59 -37.29 0.69 5.29
C VAL A 59 -37.89 -0.65 5.70
N MET A 60 -37.16 -1.49 6.45
CA MET A 60 -37.67 -2.80 6.93
C MET A 60 -38.54 -2.69 8.20
N ARG A 61 -38.79 -1.48 8.72
CA ARG A 61 -39.67 -1.23 9.86
C ARG A 61 -41.01 -0.68 9.37
#